data_AF-A0A941GE49-F1
#
_entry.id   AF-A0A941GE49-F1
#
_cell.length_a   1.000
_cell.length_b   1.000
_cell.length_c   1.000
_cell.angle_alpha   90.00
_cell.angle_beta   90.00
_cell.angle_gamma   90.00
#
_symmetry.space_group_name_H-M   'P 1'
#
loop_
_entity.id
_entity.type
_entity.pdbx_description
1 polymer ?
#
loop_
_entity_poly.entity_id
_entity_poly.type
_entity_poly.pdbx_seq_one_letter_code
_entity_poly.pdbx_strand_id
1 'polypeptide(L)'
;MTKDQFLKQLRAGLQKLPIEEQQDILHDYEEHFFNGLEEGKTEAEIAASLGSPQQISKELLATYHLEKAENAISTGNIFRAIWAVIGLGFFNIVIVLGPFIALAALIVSGWIVGASFIFSPLLVVVDSILQPSGFAFFQLFMSILLVGLGIFIVIAMYYITKLSMNGFVKYLKFNAKLVKGGLKND
;
A
#
# COMPACT_ATOMS: atom_id res chain seq x y z
N MET A 1 0.34 -11.03 -54.51
CA MET A 1 -0.59 -11.83 -53.67
C MET A 1 -2.01 -11.42 -54.03
N THR A 2 -3.01 -12.29 -53.80
CA THR A 2 -4.43 -11.92 -54.03
C THR A 2 -4.99 -11.13 -52.84
N LYS A 3 -6.12 -10.45 -53.05
CA LYS A 3 -6.85 -9.73 -51.99
C LYS A 3 -7.13 -10.64 -50.78
N ASP A 4 -7.70 -11.81 -51.02
CA ASP A 4 -8.04 -12.78 -49.97
C ASP A 4 -6.82 -13.23 -49.16
N GLN A 5 -5.67 -13.42 -49.83
CA GLN A 5 -4.42 -13.79 -49.15
C GLN A 5 -3.92 -12.65 -48.26
N PHE A 6 -4.00 -11.41 -48.74
CA PHE A 6 -3.60 -10.21 -48.00
C PHE A 6 -4.46 -10.06 -46.73
N LEU A 7 -5.78 -10.05 -46.88
CA LEU A 7 -6.73 -9.86 -45.78
C LEU A 7 -6.67 -10.98 -44.75
N LYS A 8 -6.49 -12.24 -45.18
CA LYS A 8 -6.32 -13.37 -44.27
C LYS A 8 -5.07 -13.23 -43.42
N GLN A 9 -3.96 -12.77 -44.01
CA GLN A 9 -2.70 -12.54 -43.28
C GLN A 9 -2.80 -11.33 -42.34
N LEU A 10 -3.46 -10.26 -42.78
CA LEU A 10 -3.70 -9.07 -41.97
C LEU A 10 -4.55 -9.42 -40.74
N ARG A 11 -5.68 -10.12 -40.94
CA ARG A 11 -6.58 -10.59 -39.87
C ARG A 11 -5.86 -11.48 -38.86
N ALA A 12 -4.99 -12.38 -39.32
CA ALA A 12 -4.19 -13.22 -38.43
C ALA A 12 -3.25 -12.39 -37.53
N GLY A 13 -2.73 -11.27 -38.04
CA GLY A 13 -1.92 -10.33 -37.28
C GLY A 13 -2.71 -9.46 -36.28
N LEU A 14 -3.99 -9.17 -36.55
CA LEU A 14 -4.82 -8.30 -35.71
C LEU A 14 -5.56 -9.02 -34.56
N GLN A 15 -5.36 -10.33 -34.34
CA GLN A 15 -6.12 -11.11 -33.34
C GLN A 15 -6.06 -10.58 -31.90
N LYS A 16 -5.09 -9.72 -31.58
CA LYS A 16 -4.94 -9.09 -30.26
C LYS A 16 -5.78 -7.82 -30.08
N LEU A 17 -6.41 -7.32 -31.15
CA LEU A 17 -7.36 -6.20 -31.09
C LEU A 17 -8.78 -6.67 -30.77
N PRO A 18 -9.66 -5.80 -30.26
CA PRO A 18 -11.09 -6.08 -30.17
C PRO A 18 -11.69 -6.47 -31.53
N ILE A 19 -12.73 -7.30 -31.54
CA ILE A 19 -13.33 -7.81 -32.78
C ILE A 19 -13.88 -6.68 -33.66
N GLU A 20 -14.41 -5.62 -33.05
CA GLU A 20 -14.92 -4.44 -33.76
C GLU A 20 -13.79 -3.74 -34.53
N GLU A 21 -12.68 -3.38 -33.87
CA GLU A 21 -11.52 -2.78 -34.56
C GLU A 21 -10.93 -3.68 -35.65
N GLN A 22 -10.89 -5.00 -35.42
CA GLN A 22 -10.43 -5.92 -36.47
C GLN A 22 -11.32 -5.85 -37.72
N GLN A 23 -12.63 -5.72 -37.56
CA GLN A 23 -13.56 -5.64 -38.68
C GLN A 23 -13.44 -4.31 -39.42
N ASP A 24 -13.35 -3.20 -38.68
CA ASP A 24 -13.20 -1.87 -39.25
C ASP A 24 -11.92 -1.78 -40.10
N ILE A 25 -10.78 -2.21 -39.55
CA ILE A 25 -9.50 -2.22 -40.28
C ILE A 25 -9.61 -3.09 -41.54
N LEU A 26 -10.19 -4.29 -41.46
CA LEU A 26 -10.32 -5.15 -42.63
C LEU A 26 -11.22 -4.54 -43.70
N HIS A 27 -12.29 -3.85 -43.30
CA HIS A 27 -13.20 -3.17 -44.21
C HIS A 27 -12.50 -2.05 -44.98
N ASP A 28 -11.69 -1.23 -44.31
CA ASP A 28 -10.92 -0.16 -44.94
C ASP A 28 -9.97 -0.71 -46.03
N TYR A 29 -9.27 -1.81 -45.74
CA TYR A 29 -8.42 -2.45 -46.73
C TYR A 29 -9.22 -3.10 -47.86
N GLU A 30 -10.40 -3.67 -47.58
CA GLU A 30 -11.29 -4.18 -48.63
C GLU A 30 -11.75 -3.11 -49.62
N GLU A 31 -12.11 -1.92 -49.11
CA GLU A 31 -12.45 -0.75 -49.92
C GLU A 31 -11.25 -0.27 -50.74
N HIS A 32 -10.06 -0.27 -50.14
CA HIS A 32 -8.83 0.11 -50.83
C HIS A 32 -8.48 -0.81 -52.01
N PHE A 33 -8.76 -2.12 -51.88
CA PHE A 33 -8.65 -3.07 -52.99
C PHE A 33 -9.74 -2.86 -54.04
N PHE A 34 -10.98 -2.54 -53.64
CA PHE A 34 -12.07 -2.24 -54.56
C PHE A 34 -11.77 -1.03 -55.45
N ASN A 35 -11.36 0.08 -54.84
CA ASN A 35 -11.01 1.32 -55.54
C ASN A 35 -9.84 1.11 -56.52
N GLY A 36 -8.81 0.35 -56.10
CA GLY A 36 -7.67 0.05 -56.98
C GLY A 36 -8.06 -0.80 -58.20
N LEU A 37 -9.04 -1.69 -58.07
CA LEU A 37 -9.57 -2.47 -59.19
C LEU A 37 -10.37 -1.60 -60.17
N GLU A 38 -11.14 -0.62 -59.67
CA GLU A 38 -11.84 0.35 -60.53
C GLU A 38 -10.89 1.25 -61.32
N GLU A 39 -9.71 1.56 -60.76
CA GLU A 39 -8.62 2.26 -61.44
C GLU A 39 -7.88 1.39 -62.48
N GLY A 40 -8.28 0.13 -62.66
CA GLY A 40 -7.69 -0.81 -63.61
C GLY A 40 -6.40 -1.47 -63.14
N LYS A 41 -6.03 -1.36 -61.85
CA LYS A 41 -4.89 -2.08 -61.28
C LYS A 41 -5.27 -3.51 -60.97
N THR A 42 -4.30 -4.42 -61.04
CA THR A 42 -4.48 -5.80 -60.61
C THR A 42 -4.36 -5.92 -59.08
N GLU A 43 -4.98 -6.93 -58.47
CA GLU A 43 -4.84 -7.19 -57.03
C GLU A 43 -3.38 -7.33 -56.58
N ALA A 44 -2.54 -7.89 -57.44
CA ALA A 44 -1.13 -8.08 -57.15
C ALA A 44 -0.37 -6.74 -57.07
N GLU A 45 -0.72 -5.78 -57.92
CA GLU A 45 -0.15 -4.42 -57.91
C GLU A 45 -0.61 -3.64 -56.69
N ILE A 46 -1.89 -3.75 -56.33
CA ILE A 46 -2.44 -3.10 -55.13
C ILE A 46 -1.79 -3.66 -53.87
N ALA A 47 -1.67 -4.98 -53.75
CA ALA A 47 -1.01 -5.59 -52.60
C ALA A 47 0.49 -5.23 -52.53
N ALA A 48 1.16 -5.08 -53.69
CA ALA A 48 2.54 -4.61 -53.73
C ALA A 48 2.68 -3.15 -53.29
N SER A 49 1.71 -2.28 -53.62
CA SER A 49 1.73 -0.88 -53.18
C SER A 49 1.40 -0.72 -51.70
N LEU A 50 0.54 -1.59 -51.15
CA LEU A 50 0.21 -1.61 -49.71
C LEU A 50 1.35 -2.19 -48.86
N GLY A 51 2.14 -3.12 -49.39
CA GLY A 51 3.28 -3.72 -48.70
C GLY A 51 2.93 -5.00 -47.93
N SER A 52 3.60 -5.23 -46.79
CA SER A 52 3.45 -6.48 -46.03
C SER A 52 2.30 -6.41 -45.00
N PRO A 53 1.28 -7.28 -45.09
CA PRO A 53 0.19 -7.31 -44.10
C PRO A 53 0.67 -7.67 -42.69
N GLN A 54 1.79 -8.40 -42.55
CA GLN A 54 2.41 -8.68 -41.26
C GLN A 54 3.05 -7.44 -40.63
N GLN A 55 3.59 -6.54 -41.45
CA GLN A 55 4.20 -5.31 -40.96
C GLN A 55 3.12 -4.29 -40.56
N ILE A 56 2.08 -4.16 -41.39
CA ILE A 56 0.90 -3.33 -41.12
C ILE A 56 0.24 -3.76 -39.80
N SER A 57 -0.06 -5.05 -39.62
CA SER A 57 -0.67 -5.53 -38.37
C SER A 57 0.20 -5.27 -37.14
N LYS A 58 1.52 -5.38 -37.25
CA LYS A 58 2.44 -5.04 -36.15
C LYS A 58 2.41 -3.56 -35.80
N GLU A 59 2.36 -2.69 -36.80
CA GLU A 59 2.30 -1.24 -36.62
C GLU A 59 0.99 -0.79 -35.99
N LEU A 60 -0.14 -1.32 -36.48
CA LEU A 60 -1.47 -1.06 -35.91
C LEU A 60 -1.56 -1.54 -34.45
N LEU A 61 -1.06 -2.74 -34.17
CA LEU A 61 -1.00 -3.25 -32.79
C LEU A 61 -0.12 -2.38 -31.89
N ALA A 62 1.04 -1.93 -32.39
CA ALA A 62 1.93 -1.07 -31.62
C ALA A 62 1.23 0.27 -31.30
N THR A 63 0.54 0.86 -32.27
CA THR A 63 -0.19 2.13 -32.10
C THR A 63 -1.33 1.99 -31.09
N TYR A 64 -2.15 0.96 -31.21
CA TYR A 64 -3.23 0.66 -30.26
C TYR A 64 -2.71 0.47 -28.82
N HIS A 65 -1.59 -0.24 -28.66
CA HIS A 65 -0.99 -0.43 -27.34
C HIS A 65 -0.40 0.87 -26.76
N LEU A 66 0.16 1.75 -27.59
CA LEU A 66 0.67 3.05 -27.16
C LEU A 66 -0.47 3.98 -26.71
N GLU A 67 -1.53 4.09 -27.49
CA GLU A 67 -2.69 4.92 -27.16
C GLU A 67 -3.39 4.45 -25.89
N LYS A 68 -3.49 3.13 -25.69
CA LYS A 68 -4.04 2.55 -24.46
C LYS A 68 -3.14 2.81 -23.25
N ALA A 69 -1.82 2.79 -23.43
CA ALA A 69 -0.86 3.10 -22.37
C ALA A 69 -0.93 4.59 -21.98
N GLU A 70 -1.09 5.50 -22.94
CA GLU A 70 -1.22 6.92 -22.70
C GLU A 70 -2.53 7.26 -21.97
N ASN A 71 -3.65 6.66 -22.39
CA ASN A 71 -4.95 6.80 -21.73
C ASN A 71 -4.98 6.23 -20.29
N ALA A 72 -4.20 5.18 -20.02
CA ALA A 72 -4.04 4.66 -18.66
C ALA A 72 -3.41 5.70 -17.71
N ILE A 73 -2.58 6.60 -18.24
CA ILE A 73 -1.90 7.70 -17.54
C ILE A 73 -2.73 8.99 -17.63
N SER A 74 -4.05 8.88 -17.48
CA SER A 74 -4.91 10.06 -17.30
C SER A 74 -4.57 10.77 -15.96
N THR A 75 -4.40 12.09 -15.98
CA THR A 75 -4.13 12.91 -14.80
C THR A 75 -5.13 12.70 -13.66
N GLY A 76 -6.39 12.37 -13.99
CA GLY A 76 -7.42 12.01 -13.01
C GLY A 76 -7.19 10.67 -12.31
N ASN A 77 -6.58 9.69 -12.99
CA ASN A 77 -6.19 8.41 -12.37
C ASN A 77 -5.02 8.62 -11.40
N ILE A 78 -4.05 9.45 -11.80
CA ILE A 78 -2.90 9.80 -10.97
C ILE A 78 -3.35 10.56 -9.72
N PHE A 79 -4.22 11.56 -9.86
CA PHE A 79 -4.72 12.34 -8.72
C PHE A 79 -5.49 11.46 -7.72
N ARG A 80 -6.35 10.55 -8.21
CA ARG A 80 -7.04 9.57 -7.36
C ARG A 80 -6.06 8.65 -6.64
N ALA A 81 -5.01 8.18 -7.32
CA ALA A 81 -3.97 7.36 -6.71
C ALA A 81 -3.20 8.13 -5.62
N ILE A 82 -2.86 9.41 -5.86
CA ILE A 82 -2.21 10.28 -4.87
C ILE A 82 -3.09 10.45 -3.63
N TRP A 83 -4.38 10.75 -3.81
CA TRP A 83 -5.33 10.85 -2.68
C TRP A 83 -5.49 9.54 -1.94
N ALA A 84 -5.54 8.41 -2.64
CA ALA A 84 -5.58 7.10 -2.00
C ALA A 84 -4.33 6.84 -1.16
N VAL A 85 -3.13 7.14 -1.66
CA VAL A 85 -1.88 6.96 -0.93
C VAL A 85 -1.79 7.89 0.29
N ILE A 86 -2.15 9.16 0.14
CA ILE A 86 -2.17 10.13 1.25
C ILE A 86 -3.20 9.69 2.30
N GLY A 87 -4.41 9.34 1.86
CA GLY A 87 -5.49 8.88 2.74
C GLY A 87 -5.11 7.61 3.49
N LEU A 88 -4.49 6.64 2.82
CA LEU A 88 -4.02 5.40 3.42
C LEU A 88 -2.88 5.66 4.43
N GLY A 89 -1.96 6.56 4.10
CA GLY A 89 -0.88 6.99 4.99
C GLY A 89 -1.42 7.66 6.26
N PHE A 90 -2.32 8.63 6.11
CA PHE A 90 -2.95 9.32 7.24
C PHE A 90 -3.81 8.38 8.09
N PHE A 91 -4.61 7.53 7.45
CA PHE A 91 -5.41 6.51 8.13
C PHE A 91 -4.53 5.57 8.96
N ASN A 92 -3.42 5.09 8.40
CA ASN A 92 -2.47 4.24 9.12
C ASN A 92 -1.84 4.97 10.31
N ILE A 93 -1.47 6.24 10.17
CA ILE A 93 -0.96 7.04 11.30
C ILE A 93 -2.01 7.12 12.40
N VAL A 94 -3.23 7.56 12.12
CA VAL A 94 -4.23 7.77 13.19
C VAL A 94 -4.65 6.43 13.83
N ILE A 95 -4.94 5.41 13.03
CA ILE A 95 -5.52 4.17 13.51
C ILE A 95 -4.47 3.25 14.15
N VAL A 96 -3.23 3.27 13.69
CA VAL A 96 -2.17 2.39 14.24
C VAL A 96 -1.31 3.13 15.25
N LEU A 97 -0.83 4.34 14.91
CA LEU A 97 0.08 5.09 15.79
C LEU A 97 -0.66 5.61 17.04
N GLY A 98 -1.92 6.05 16.89
CA GLY A 98 -2.72 6.57 18.01
C GLY A 98 -2.84 5.58 19.17
N PRO A 99 -3.41 4.38 18.96
CA PRO A 99 -3.49 3.35 20.00
C PRO A 99 -2.11 2.91 20.51
N PHE A 100 -1.09 2.90 19.65
CA PHE A 100 0.27 2.57 20.06
C PHE A 100 0.83 3.60 21.05
N ILE A 101 0.68 4.90 20.78
CA ILE A 101 1.08 5.97 21.69
C ILE A 101 0.30 5.88 23.00
N ALA A 102 -1.02 5.65 22.94
CA ALA A 102 -1.84 5.50 24.13
C ALA A 102 -1.37 4.33 25.02
N LEU A 103 -1.07 3.18 24.41
CA LEU A 103 -0.53 2.02 25.13
C LEU A 103 0.85 2.31 25.73
N ALA A 104 1.74 2.97 24.97
CA ALA A 104 3.06 3.37 25.46
C ALA A 104 2.96 4.33 26.64
N ALA A 105 2.09 5.34 26.56
CA ALA A 105 1.84 6.28 27.64
C ALA A 105 1.30 5.59 28.90
N LEU A 106 0.40 4.62 28.75
CA LEU A 106 -0.12 3.81 29.85
C LEU A 106 0.98 2.97 30.52
N ILE A 107 1.89 2.40 29.73
CA ILE A 107 3.02 1.65 30.26
C ILE A 107 3.97 2.57 31.05
N VAL A 108 4.33 3.71 30.47
CA VAL A 108 5.21 4.71 31.11
C VAL A 108 4.59 5.22 32.40
N SER A 109 3.30 5.58 32.41
CA SER A 109 2.62 6.06 33.61
C SER A 109 2.58 4.99 34.70
N GLY A 110 2.34 3.72 34.36
CA GLY A 110 2.39 2.61 35.31
C GLY A 110 3.77 2.46 35.98
N TRP A 111 4.86 2.61 35.21
CA TRP A 111 6.22 2.62 35.77
C TRP A 111 6.47 3.82 36.70
N ILE A 112 6.01 5.02 36.31
CA ILE A 112 6.13 6.23 37.13
C ILE A 112 5.37 6.07 38.45
N VAL A 113 4.14 5.53 38.42
CA VAL A 113 3.34 5.29 39.63
C VAL A 113 4.04 4.28 40.55
N GLY A 114 4.50 3.15 40.00
CA GLY A 114 5.22 2.14 40.77
C GLY A 114 6.48 2.69 41.44
N ALA A 115 7.29 3.44 40.69
CA ALA A 115 8.48 4.09 41.22
C ALA A 115 8.15 5.13 42.30
N SER A 116 7.15 5.99 42.05
CA SER A 116 6.71 7.03 43.01
C SER A 116 6.30 6.42 44.35
N PHE A 117 5.62 5.27 44.32
CA PHE A 117 5.20 4.55 45.51
C PHE A 117 6.38 3.95 46.28
N ILE A 118 7.36 3.37 45.58
CA ILE A 118 8.60 2.86 46.19
C ILE A 118 9.40 3.98 46.85
N PHE A 119 9.41 5.17 46.26
CA PHE A 119 10.09 6.34 46.80
C PHE A 119 9.28 7.12 47.85
N SER A 120 8.05 6.71 48.14
CA SER A 120 7.18 7.39 49.12
C SER A 120 7.80 7.60 50.52
N PRO A 121 8.69 6.74 51.06
CA PRO A 121 9.33 7.01 52.35
C PRO A 121 10.18 8.28 52.38
N LEU A 122 10.72 8.72 51.23
CA LEU A 122 11.46 9.98 51.16
C LEU A 122 10.58 11.18 51.53
N LEU A 123 9.29 11.13 51.17
CA LEU A 123 8.33 12.18 51.52
C LEU A 123 8.10 12.23 53.03
N VAL A 124 8.04 11.07 53.69
CA VAL A 124 7.92 11.00 55.16
C VAL A 124 9.15 11.59 55.85
N VAL A 125 10.35 11.30 55.34
CA VAL A 125 11.59 11.88 55.87
C VAL A 125 11.60 13.40 55.71
N VAL A 126 11.22 13.92 54.54
CA VAL A 126 11.12 15.37 54.30
C VAL A 126 10.10 16.02 55.23
N ASP A 127 8.90 15.42 55.38
CA ASP A 127 7.85 15.94 56.27
C ASP A 127 8.31 15.99 57.74
N SER A 128 9.02 14.94 58.18
CA SER A 128 9.58 14.85 59.54
C SER A 128 10.59 15.95 59.87
N ILE A 129 11.32 16.45 58.88
CA ILE A 129 12.28 17.55 59.04
C ILE A 129 11.57 18.91 59.06
N LEU A 130 10.57 19.09 58.19
CA LEU A 130 9.85 20.36 58.05
C LEU A 130 8.87 20.60 59.21
N GLN A 131 8.28 19.53 59.77
CA GLN A 131 7.33 19.58 60.89
C GLN A 131 7.75 18.62 62.01
N PRO A 132 8.74 19.00 62.84
CA PRO A 132 9.30 18.11 63.86
C PRO A 132 8.32 17.64 64.93
N SER A 133 7.22 18.39 65.16
CA SER A 133 6.15 18.03 66.09
C SER A 133 5.01 17.21 65.44
N GLY A 134 5.09 16.95 64.13
CA GLY A 134 4.02 16.37 63.32
C GLY A 134 4.17 14.88 62.98
N PHE A 135 5.26 14.22 63.42
CA PHE A 135 5.51 12.82 63.04
C PHE A 135 4.42 11.88 63.55
N ALA A 136 3.57 11.43 62.63
CA ALA A 136 2.49 10.50 62.93
C ALA A 136 2.87 9.09 62.48
N PHE A 137 2.81 8.10 63.37
CA PHE A 137 2.95 6.68 63.05
C PHE A 137 2.13 6.27 61.81
N PHE A 138 0.96 6.90 61.63
CA PHE A 138 0.13 6.75 60.44
C PHE A 138 0.89 6.99 59.12
N GLN A 139 1.64 8.09 58.98
CA GLN A 139 2.39 8.39 57.75
C GLN A 139 3.46 7.33 57.46
N LEU A 140 4.15 6.87 58.51
CA LEU A 140 5.15 5.79 58.40
C LEU A 140 4.50 4.50 57.89
N PHE A 141 3.40 4.06 58.51
CA PHE A 141 2.67 2.86 58.08
C PHE A 141 2.14 3.00 56.64
N MET A 142 1.61 4.17 56.27
CA MET A 142 1.14 4.44 54.91
C MET A 142 2.27 4.37 53.89
N SER A 143 3.46 4.90 54.21
CA SER A 143 4.62 4.81 53.29
C SER A 143 5.08 3.36 53.07
N ILE A 144 5.11 2.54 54.12
CA ILE A 144 5.46 1.11 54.00
C ILE A 144 4.42 0.37 53.15
N LEU A 145 3.13 0.66 53.35
CA LEU A 145 2.05 0.11 52.55
C LEU A 145 2.20 0.50 51.07
N LEU A 146 2.48 1.79 50.79
CA LEU A 146 2.72 2.27 49.42
C LEU A 146 3.94 1.60 48.79
N VAL A 147 5.04 1.41 49.52
CA VAL A 147 6.20 0.65 49.02
C VAL A 147 5.80 -0.77 48.63
N GLY A 148 5.03 -1.46 49.48
CA GLY A 148 4.52 -2.80 49.17
C GLY A 148 3.68 -2.83 47.89
N LEU A 149 2.74 -1.90 47.75
CA LEU A 149 1.95 -1.74 46.51
C LEU A 149 2.81 -1.40 45.31
N GLY A 150 3.80 -0.52 45.47
CA GLY A 150 4.73 -0.11 44.42
C GLY A 150 5.52 -1.30 43.86
N ILE A 151 5.99 -2.20 44.72
CA ILE A 151 6.67 -3.43 44.29
C ILE A 151 5.73 -4.32 43.46
N PHE A 152 4.49 -4.54 43.90
CA PHE A 152 3.51 -5.31 43.13
C PHE A 152 3.20 -4.66 41.77
N ILE A 153 3.06 -3.34 41.72
CA ILE A 153 2.87 -2.58 40.47
C ILE A 153 4.08 -2.80 39.56
N VAL A 154 5.31 -2.65 40.05
CA VAL A 154 6.53 -2.85 39.24
C VAL A 154 6.61 -4.26 38.68
N ILE A 155 6.29 -5.29 39.48
CA ILE A 155 6.26 -6.69 39.03
C ILE A 155 5.21 -6.85 37.92
N ALA A 156 3.99 -6.36 38.12
CA ALA A 156 2.93 -6.40 37.11
C ALA A 156 3.36 -5.68 35.82
N MET A 157 3.95 -4.49 35.94
CA MET A 157 4.43 -3.68 34.83
C MET A 157 5.55 -4.34 34.04
N TYR A 158 6.43 -5.10 34.69
CA TYR A 158 7.43 -5.92 33.99
C TYR A 158 6.77 -6.92 33.03
N TYR A 159 5.76 -7.66 33.48
CA TYR A 159 5.04 -8.61 32.63
C TYR A 159 4.22 -7.93 31.53
N ILE A 160 3.53 -6.83 31.86
CA ILE A 160 2.76 -6.04 30.88
C ILE A 160 3.69 -5.51 29.78
N THR A 161 4.83 -4.93 30.17
CA THR A 161 5.82 -4.39 29.21
C THR A 161 6.36 -5.51 28.30
N LYS A 162 6.69 -6.66 28.87
CA LYS A 162 7.16 -7.83 28.11
C LYS A 162 6.11 -8.36 27.13
N LEU A 163 4.84 -8.43 27.56
CA LEU A 163 3.73 -8.85 26.70
C LEU A 163 3.55 -7.88 25.53
N SER A 164 3.50 -6.57 25.81
CA SER A 164 3.37 -5.53 24.81
C SER A 164 4.52 -5.53 23.80
N MET A 165 5.77 -5.69 24.26
CA MET A 165 6.94 -5.79 23.38
C MET A 165 6.89 -7.03 22.47
N ASN A 166 6.50 -8.18 23.03
CA ASN A 166 6.32 -9.41 22.23
C ASN A 166 5.20 -9.26 21.20
N GLY A 167 4.10 -8.60 21.56
CA GLY A 167 3.02 -8.24 20.64
C GLY A 167 3.51 -7.34 19.50
N PHE A 168 4.27 -6.29 19.84
CA PHE A 168 4.86 -5.37 18.87
C PHE A 168 5.82 -6.06 17.90
N VAL A 169 6.72 -6.92 18.40
CA VAL A 169 7.63 -7.70 17.54
C VAL A 169 6.86 -8.63 16.60
N LYS A 170 5.77 -9.27 17.07
CA LYS A 170 4.91 -10.09 16.21
C LYS A 170 4.24 -9.26 15.12
N TYR A 171 3.73 -8.08 15.47
CA TYR A 171 3.15 -7.13 14.50
C TYR A 171 4.18 -6.68 13.45
N LEU A 172 5.39 -6.30 13.86
CA LEU A 172 6.45 -5.93 12.92
C LEU A 172 6.82 -7.09 11.99
N LYS A 173 6.96 -8.30 12.54
CA LYS A 173 7.21 -9.51 11.73
C LYS A 173 6.08 -9.80 10.75
N PHE A 174 4.83 -9.60 11.15
CA PHE A 174 3.67 -9.76 10.27
C PHE A 174 3.72 -8.76 9.10
N ASN A 175 3.93 -7.47 9.37
CA ASN A 175 4.03 -6.45 8.33
C ASN A 175 5.22 -6.71 7.40
N ALA A 176 6.39 -7.05 7.94
CA ALA A 176 7.56 -7.38 7.13
C ALA A 176 7.33 -8.62 6.24
N LYS A 177 6.60 -9.63 6.73
CA LYS A 177 6.20 -10.80 5.95
C LYS A 177 5.19 -10.44 4.85
N LEU A 178 4.23 -9.58 5.13
CA LEU A 178 3.25 -9.12 4.15
C LEU A 178 3.94 -8.42 2.97
N VAL A 179 4.85 -7.49 3.27
CA VAL A 179 5.62 -6.76 2.25
C VAL A 179 6.54 -7.70 1.45
N LYS A 180 7.24 -8.63 2.11
CA LYS A 180 8.12 -9.59 1.42
C LYS A 180 7.38 -10.71 0.69
N GLY A 181 6.16 -11.04 1.12
CA GLY A 181 5.31 -12.08 0.53
C GLY A 181 4.52 -11.57 -0.68
N GLY A 182 4.18 -10.28 -0.71
CA GLY A 182 3.57 -9.65 -1.89
C GLY A 182 4.50 -9.60 -3.10
N LEU A 183 5.82 -9.49 -2.89
CA LEU A 183 6.84 -9.42 -3.95
C LEU A 183 7.10 -10.74 -4.69
N LYS A 184 6.45 -11.86 -4.31
CA LYS A 184 6.67 -13.17 -4.95
C LYS A 184 5.59 -13.57 -5.97
N ASN A 185 4.53 -12.78 -6.11
CA ASN A 185 3.34 -13.13 -6.92
C ASN A 185 3.01 -12.12 -8.03
N ASP A 186 3.89 -11.17 -8.32
CA ASP A 186 3.85 -10.33 -9.53
C ASP A 186 5.01 -10.72 -10.45
#